data_AF-A0A8J8C1W2-F1
#
_entry.id   AF-A0A8J8C1W2-F1
#
_cell.length_a   1.000
_cell.length_b   1.000
_cell.length_c   1.000
_cell.angle_alpha   90.00
_cell.angle_beta   90.00
_cell.angle_gamma   90.00
#
_symmetry.space_group_name_H-M   'P 1'
#
loop_
_entity.id
_entity.type
_entity.pdbx_description
1 polymer ?
#
loop_
_entity_poly.entity_id
_entity_poly.type
_entity_poly.pdbx_seq_one_letter_code
_entity_poly.pdbx_strand_id
1 'polypeptide(L)'
;VSLDLSPACALTLYHGTTEKAASSILKEGLKPKTRQKVHLSPSIETALDVGKRHCETPVVLEINTRKALEDGISIQKASNVVYVADYIPPQYITVLRKRRFSTE
;
A
#
# COMPACT_ATOMS: atom_id res chain seq x y z
N VAL A 1 -17.89 21.51 2.59
CA VAL A 1 -18.23 20.14 2.13
C VAL A 1 -17.24 19.16 2.71
N SER A 2 -17.52 18.65 3.92
CA SER A 2 -16.73 17.55 4.48
C SER A 2 -17.08 16.30 3.70
N LEU A 3 -16.14 15.76 2.94
CA LEU A 3 -16.34 14.47 2.27
C LEU A 3 -16.53 13.42 3.36
N ASP A 4 -17.75 12.95 3.52
CA ASP A 4 -18.09 11.71 4.24
C ASP A 4 -17.45 10.54 3.50
N LEU A 5 -16.17 10.33 3.73
CA LEU A 5 -15.56 9.03 3.55
C LEU A 5 -16.00 8.23 4.79
N SER A 6 -17.17 7.60 4.71
CA SER A 6 -17.59 6.59 5.68
C SER A 6 -16.38 5.70 6.03
N PRO A 7 -15.90 5.67 7.30
CA PRO A 7 -14.60 5.09 7.70
C PRO A 7 -14.57 3.55 7.64
N ALA A 8 -15.53 2.92 6.96
CA ALA A 8 -15.87 1.51 7.14
C ALA A 8 -15.15 0.53 6.20
N CYS A 9 -14.60 0.95 5.05
CA CYS A 9 -14.27 -0.04 4.00
C CYS A 9 -12.79 -0.30 3.69
N ALA A 10 -11.84 0.44 4.25
CA ALA A 10 -10.42 0.09 4.09
C ALA A 10 -9.61 0.56 5.29
N LEU A 11 -9.61 -0.24 6.36
CA LEU A 11 -8.71 -0.06 7.51
C LEU A 11 -7.23 -0.19 7.09
N THR A 12 -7.00 -1.01 6.07
CA THR A 12 -5.68 -1.39 5.58
C THR A 12 -5.72 -1.55 4.06
N LEU A 13 -4.71 -1.03 3.38
CA LEU A 13 -4.51 -1.22 1.93
C LEU A 13 -3.19 -1.94 1.66
N TYR A 14 -3.02 -2.41 0.42
CA TYR A 14 -1.90 -3.22 0.00
C TYR A 14 -1.23 -2.68 -1.25
N HIS A 15 0.09 -2.76 -1.33
CA HIS A 15 0.86 -2.39 -2.51
C HIS A 15 1.82 -3.50 -2.88
N GLY A 16 1.65 -4.05 -4.08
CA GLY A 16 2.53 -5.08 -4.63
C GLY A 16 3.73 -4.43 -5.31
N THR A 17 4.94 -4.71 -4.84
CA THR A 17 6.17 -4.14 -5.39
C THR A 17 7.32 -5.14 -5.32
N THR A 18 8.50 -4.75 -5.79
CA THR A 18 9.71 -5.60 -5.73
C THR A 18 10.37 -5.48 -4.37
N GLU A 19 11.12 -6.48 -3.93
CA GLU A 19 11.83 -6.43 -2.64
C GLU A 19 12.79 -5.22 -2.54
N LYS A 20 13.47 -4.89 -3.65
CA LYS A 20 14.34 -3.71 -3.74
C LYS A 20 13.55 -2.42 -3.52
N ALA A 21 12.39 -2.28 -4.15
CA ALA A 21 11.52 -1.13 -3.97
C ALA A 21 10.94 -1.07 -2.56
N ALA A 22 10.47 -2.20 -2.03
CA ALA A 22 9.95 -2.32 -0.66
C ALA A 22 10.97 -1.82 0.37
N SER A 23 12.24 -2.19 0.23
CA SER A 23 13.30 -1.77 1.13
C SER A 23 13.55 -0.25 1.12
N SER A 24 13.47 0.39 -0.05
CA SER A 24 13.57 1.85 -0.17
C SER A 24 12.31 2.53 0.37
N ILE A 25 11.12 1.99 0.08
CA ILE A 25 9.84 2.49 0.60
C ILE A 25 9.77 2.44 2.13
N LEU A 26 10.30 1.38 2.75
CA LEU A 26 10.34 1.26 4.21
C LEU A 26 11.28 2.28 4.87
N LYS A 27 12.28 2.79 4.14
CA LYS A 27 13.21 3.81 4.65
C LYS A 27 12.74 5.22 4.36
N GLU A 28 12.23 5.46 3.17
CA GLU A 28 11.95 6.80 2.64
C GLU A 28 10.46 7.15 2.62
N GLY A 29 9.59 6.17 2.84
CA GLY A 29 8.15 6.26 2.63
C GLY A 29 7.73 5.94 1.19
N LEU A 30 6.42 5.78 1.00
CA LEU A 30 5.81 5.56 -0.29
C LEU A 30 5.66 6.91 -0.99
N LYS A 31 6.63 7.23 -1.84
CA LYS A 31 6.63 8.47 -2.63
C LYS A 31 6.25 8.19 -4.08
N PRO A 32 5.43 9.04 -4.71
CA PRO A 32 5.20 9.01 -6.14
C PRO A 32 6.50 9.40 -6.85
N LYS A 33 7.02 8.53 -7.72
CA LYS A 33 8.29 8.80 -8.41
C LYS A 33 8.18 9.86 -9.51
N THR A 34 7.01 10.05 -10.14
CA THR A 34 6.79 11.02 -11.24
C THR A 34 5.30 11.22 -11.49
N ARG A 35 4.72 12.43 -11.36
CA ARG A 35 3.32 12.86 -11.72
C ARG A 35 2.13 11.89 -11.54
N GLN A 36 2.36 10.71 -10.97
CA GLN A 36 1.47 9.58 -10.81
C GLN A 36 1.33 9.38 -9.33
N LYS A 37 0.08 9.30 -8.85
CA LYS A 37 -0.19 8.99 -7.45
C LYS A 37 0.18 7.54 -7.15
N VAL A 38 0.41 7.23 -5.88
CA VAL A 38 0.72 5.84 -5.53
C VAL A 38 -0.54 5.00 -5.56
N HIS A 39 -0.54 3.95 -6.38
CA HIS A 39 -1.65 3.01 -6.46
C HIS A 39 -1.60 1.99 -5.33
N LEU A 40 -2.72 1.88 -4.63
CA LEU A 40 -2.95 0.97 -3.53
C LEU A 40 -4.16 0.09 -3.86
N SER A 41 -4.08 -1.18 -3.47
CA SER A 41 -5.11 -2.20 -3.65
C SER A 41 -5.82 -2.47 -2.32
N PRO A 42 -7.15 -2.70 -2.31
CA PRO A 42 -7.86 -3.08 -1.10
C PRO A 42 -7.61 -4.53 -0.65
N SER A 43 -7.03 -5.37 -1.52
CA SER A 43 -6.83 -6.78 -1.25
C SER A 43 -5.40 -7.22 -1.60
N ILE A 44 -4.86 -8.11 -0.77
CA ILE A 44 -3.54 -8.72 -0.96
C ILE A 44 -3.47 -9.45 -2.31
N GLU A 45 -4.55 -10.15 -2.69
CA GLU A 45 -4.62 -10.89 -3.95
C GLU A 45 -4.47 -9.97 -5.16
N THR A 46 -5.13 -8.81 -5.17
CA THR A 46 -5.00 -7.80 -6.22
C THR A 46 -3.58 -7.22 -6.26
N ALA A 47 -3.00 -6.91 -5.09
CA ALA A 47 -1.62 -6.42 -5.00
C ALA A 47 -0.62 -7.46 -5.53
N LEU A 48 -0.83 -8.74 -5.20
CA LEU A 48 -0.02 -9.85 -5.71
C LEU A 48 -0.18 -10.03 -7.20
N ASP A 49 -1.40 -10.00 -7.74
CA ASP A 49 -1.67 -10.18 -9.16
C ASP A 49 -0.99 -9.08 -10.00
N VAL A 50 -1.11 -7.82 -9.55
CA VAL A 50 -0.42 -6.67 -10.19
C VAL A 50 1.09 -6.78 -10.06
N GLY A 51 1.59 -7.18 -8.89
CA GLY A 51 3.02 -7.38 -8.65
C GLY A 51 3.61 -8.54 -9.47
N LYS A 52 2.87 -9.64 -9.62
CA LYS A 52 3.25 -10.81 -10.41
C LYS A 52 3.41 -10.50 -11.89
N ARG A 53 2.63 -9.56 -12.43
CA ARG A 53 2.80 -9.08 -13.81
C ARG A 53 4.16 -8.41 -14.03
N HIS A 54 4.78 -7.87 -12.98
CA HIS A 54 6.04 -7.13 -13.08
C HIS A 54 7.25 -7.92 -12.56
N CYS A 55 7.06 -8.83 -11.61
CA CYS A 55 8.13 -9.61 -10.97
C CYS A 55 7.63 -10.99 -10.53
N GLU A 56 8.50 -12.00 -10.59
CA GLU A 56 8.19 -13.36 -10.14
C GLU A 56 7.97 -13.44 -8.61
N THR A 57 8.68 -12.60 -7.85
CA THR A 57 8.63 -12.55 -6.37
C THR A 57 8.15 -11.19 -5.85
N PRO A 58 6.86 -10.85 -6.02
CA PRO A 58 6.34 -9.60 -5.50
C PRO A 58 6.27 -9.63 -3.98
N VAL A 59 6.68 -8.51 -3.37
CA VAL A 59 6.51 -8.21 -1.96
C VAL A 59 5.26 -7.37 -1.79
N VAL A 60 4.39 -7.78 -0.88
CA VAL A 60 3.19 -7.01 -0.53
C VAL A 60 3.53 -6.12 0.65
N LEU A 61 3.32 -4.83 0.47
CA LEU A 61 3.34 -3.85 1.54
C LEU A 61 1.92 -3.68 2.06
N GLU A 62 1.78 -3.68 3.38
CA GLU A 62 0.59 -3.34 4.11
C GLU A 62 0.67 -1.87 4.53
N ILE A 63 -0.38 -1.11 4.23
CA ILE A 63 -0.49 0.33 4.52
C ILE A 63 -1.63 0.53 5.51
N ASN A 64 -1.31 1.08 6.68
CA ASN A 64 -2.30 1.45 7.69
C ASN A 64 -2.96 2.79 7.33
N THR A 65 -3.98 2.73 6.47
CA THR A 65 -4.72 3.89 6.00
C THR A 65 -5.52 4.56 7.10
N ARG A 66 -6.00 3.79 8.08
CA ARG A 66 -6.71 4.33 9.24
C ARG A 66 -5.84 5.35 9.99
N LYS A 67 -4.66 4.91 10.45
CA LYS A 67 -3.73 5.81 11.16
C LYS A 67 -3.27 6.97 10.30
N ALA A 68 -3.00 6.72 9.01
CA ALA A 68 -2.59 7.76 8.09
C ALA A 68 -3.69 8.85 7.95
N LEU A 69 -4.96 8.46 7.81
CA LEU A 69 -6.09 9.39 7.76
C LEU A 69 -6.25 10.16 9.09
N GLU A 70 -6.10 9.48 10.22
CA GLU A 70 -6.13 10.11 11.56
C GLU A 70 -5.01 11.16 11.73
N ASP A 71 -3.85 10.93 11.10
CA ASP A 71 -2.70 11.86 11.10
C ASP A 71 -2.83 12.99 10.05
N GLY A 72 -3.90 12.99 9.24
CA GLY A 72 -4.15 13.99 8.20
C GLY A 72 -3.57 13.67 6.82
N ILE A 73 -3.13 12.43 6.57
CA ILE A 73 -2.68 11.99 5.25
C ILE A 73 -3.87 11.89 4.29
N SER A 74 -3.73 12.52 3.12
CA SER A 74 -4.76 12.49 2.08
C SER A 74 -4.71 11.19 1.28
N ILE A 75 -5.74 10.35 1.45
CA ILE A 75 -5.93 9.10 0.70
C ILE A 75 -7.28 9.19 0.00
N GLN A 76 -7.30 8.99 -1.31
CA GLN A 76 -8.50 9.10 -2.15
C GLN A 76 -8.77 7.76 -2.82
N LYS A 77 -10.05 7.40 -2.92
CA LYS A 77 -10.47 6.21 -3.67
C LYS A 77 -10.58 6.58 -5.15
N ALA A 78 -9.73 6.01 -5.99
CA ALA A 78 -9.78 6.23 -7.44
C ALA A 78 -10.86 5.36 -8.10
N SER A 79 -11.10 4.15 -7.58
CA SER A 79 -12.09 3.20 -8.07
C SER A 79 -12.45 2.18 -6.98
N ASN A 80 -13.42 1.30 -7.22
CA ASN A 80 -13.81 0.26 -6.25
C ASN A 80 -12.66 -0.65 -5.80
N VAL A 81 -11.64 -0.82 -6.64
CA VAL A 81 -10.48 -1.67 -6.39
C VAL A 81 -9.15 -0.92 -6.40
N VAL A 82 -9.17 0.42 -6.49
CA VAL A 82 -7.95 1.24 -6.60
C VAL A 82 -8.06 2.46 -5.70
N TYR A 83 -7.02 2.67 -4.90
CA TYR A 83 -6.86 3.83 -4.04
C TYR A 83 -5.56 4.55 -4.40
N VAL A 84 -5.54 5.85 -4.18
CA VAL A 84 -4.42 6.72 -4.51
C VAL A 84 -4.07 7.61 -3.33
N ALA A 85 -2.77 7.73 -3.07
CA ALA A 85 -2.23 8.63 -2.06
C ALA A 85 -1.09 9.47 -2.64
N ASP A 86 -0.96 10.70 -2.15
CA ASP A 86 0.10 11.62 -2.55
C ASP A 86 1.43 11.28 -1.88
N TYR A 87 1.41 10.89 -0.61
CA TYR A 87 2.59 10.41 0.11
C TYR A 87 2.15 9.58 1.32
N ILE A 88 2.83 8.45 1.56
CA ILE A 88 2.62 7.67 2.78
C ILE A 88 3.94 7.53 3.53
N PRO A 89 4.02 8.06 4.76
CA PRO A 89 5.19 7.89 5.61
C PRO A 89 5.50 6.41 5.89
N PRO A 90 6.79 6.05 6.03
CA PRO A 90 7.18 4.65 6.27
C PRO A 90 6.64 4.08 7.58
N GLN A 91 6.33 4.92 8.57
CA GLN A 91 5.72 4.50 9.84
C GLN A 91 4.36 3.81 9.70
N TYR A 92 3.64 4.02 8.59
CA TYR A 92 2.38 3.35 8.30
C TYR A 92 2.52 2.17 7.34
N ILE A 93 3.75 1.85 6.91
CA ILE A 93 4.04 0.85 5.89
C ILE A 93 4.72 -0.33 6.57
N THR A 94 4.16 -1.52 6.38
CA THR A 94 4.70 -2.78 6.92
C THR A 94 4.87 -3.77 5.78
N VAL A 95 5.99 -4.48 5.71
CA VAL A 95 6.13 -5.57 4.74
C VAL A 95 5.34 -6.79 5.24
N LEU A 96 4.38 -7.24 4.43
CA LEU A 96 3.66 -8.49 4.65
C LEU A 96 4.54 -9.63 4.14
N ARG A 97 5.56 -9.98 4.93
CA ARG A 97 6.45 -11.11 4.63
C ARG A 97 5.61 -12.38 4.80
N LYS A 98 5.45 -13.19 3.74
CA LYS A 98 5.05 -14.59 3.94
C LYS A 98 6.04 -15.16 4.96
N ARG A 99 5.58 -15.47 6.17
CA ARG A 99 6.35 -16.29 7.12
C ARG A 99 6.80 -17.49 6.30
N ARG A 100 8.10 -17.57 6.01
CA ARG A 100 8.70 -18.85 5.65
C ARG A 100 8.42 -19.70 6.88
N PHE A 101 7.50 -20.65 6.76
CA PHE A 101 7.49 -21.75 7.68
C PHE A 101 8.88 -22.37 7.55
N SER A 102 9.67 -22.26 8.62
CA SER A 102 10.88 -23.04 8.79
C SER A 102 10.48 -24.50 8.64
N THR A 103 10.97 -25.15 7.60
CA THR A 103 11.18 -26.60 7.67
C THR A 103 12.55 -26.77 8.32
N GLU A 104 12.52 -27.11 9.62
CA GLU A 104 13.61 -27.86 10.27
C GLU A 104 13.59 -29.32 9.80
#